data_AF-A0A816SR69-F1
#
_entry.id   AF-A0A816SR69-F1
#
_cell.length_a   1.000
_cell.length_b   1.000
_cell.length_c   1.000
_cell.angle_alpha   90.00
_cell.angle_beta   90.00
_cell.angle_gamma   90.00
#
_symmetry.space_group_name_H-M   'P 1'
#
loop_
_entity.id
_entity.type
_entity.pdbx_description
1 polymer ?
#
loop_
_entity_poly.entity_id
_entity_poly.type
_entity_poly.pdbx_seq_one_letter_code
_entity_poly.pdbx_strand_id
1 'polypeptide(L)' 'MSSTEQKRTILVTGANRGIGFIIVKKLAKESPPNNTIILLGSRDLKRGEDALIQLGSPSNV' A
#
# COMPACT_ATOMS: atom_id res chain seq x y z
N MET A 1 4.08 9.80 -29.36
CA MET A 1 4.09 8.49 -28.69
C MET A 1 3.52 8.69 -27.31
N SER A 2 2.29 8.21 -27.06
CA SER A 2 1.69 8.25 -25.73
C SER A 2 2.35 7.13 -24.91
N SER A 3 3.28 7.50 -24.03
CA SER A 3 3.83 6.57 -23.05
C SER A 3 2.71 6.25 -22.07
N THR A 4 2.06 5.10 -22.21
CA THR A 4 1.19 4.57 -21.16
C THR A 4 2.06 4.40 -19.92
N GLU A 5 1.94 5.32 -18.95
CA GLU A 5 2.64 5.16 -17.68
C GLU A 5 2.18 3.85 -17.05
N GLN A 6 3.12 2.90 -17.00
CA GLN A 6 2.82 1.54 -16.59
C GLN A 6 2.64 1.53 -15.07
N LYS A 7 1.38 1.53 -14.62
CA LYS A 7 1.05 1.46 -13.20
C LYS A 7 1.64 0.19 -12.58
N ARG A 8 2.40 0.35 -11.50
CA ARG A 8 3.00 -0.74 -10.73
C ARG A 8 2.09 -1.13 -9.57
N THR A 9 1.70 -2.40 -9.49
CA THR A 9 0.96 -2.94 -8.34
C THR A 9 1.90 -3.72 -7.42
N ILE A 10 1.87 -3.43 -6.12
CA ILE A 10 2.71 -4.06 -5.10
C ILE A 10 1.80 -4.70 -4.05
N LEU A 11 1.79 -6.03 -3.96
CA LEU A 11 1.13 -6.75 -2.87
C LEU A 11 2.10 -6.98 -1.72
N VAL A 12 1.74 -6.50 -0.52
CA VAL A 12 2.47 -6.81 0.71
C VAL A 12 1.59 -7.69 1.58
N THR A 13 1.95 -8.96 1.73
CA THR A 13 1.22 -9.89 2.61
C THR A 13 1.62 -9.68 4.08
N GLY A 14 0.69 -9.95 5.01
CA GLY A 14 0.93 -9.72 6.45
C GLY A 14 1.17 -8.26 6.81
N ALA A 15 0.67 -7.33 6.00
CA ALA A 15 0.97 -5.90 6.10
C ALA A 15 0.16 -5.16 7.17
N ASN A 16 -0.74 -5.86 7.87
CA ASN A 16 -1.47 -5.29 9.00
C ASN A 16 -0.61 -5.05 10.26
N ARG A 17 0.63 -5.56 10.31
CA ARG A 17 1.53 -5.39 11.46
C ARG A 17 3.00 -5.58 11.09
N GLY A 18 3.88 -5.28 12.04
CA GLY A 18 5.31 -5.63 11.98
C GLY A 18 6.01 -5.08 10.73
N ILE A 19 6.86 -5.90 10.12
CA ILE A 19 7.69 -5.50 8.98
C ILE A 19 6.81 -5.15 7.76
N GLY A 20 5.78 -5.94 7.47
CA GLY A 20 4.88 -5.67 6.34
C GLY A 20 4.20 -4.30 6.43
N PHE A 21 3.78 -3.91 7.64
CA PHE A 21 3.21 -2.58 7.89
C PHE A 21 4.21 -1.45 7.62
N ILE A 22 5.45 -1.59 8.08
CA ILE A 22 6.51 -0.59 7.86
C ILE A 22 6.89 -0.51 6.38
N ILE A 23 6.90 -1.63 5.66
CA ILE A 23 7.10 -1.66 4.20
C ILE A 23 6.00 -0.84 3.50
N VAL A 24 4.73 -1.10 3.79
CA VAL A 24 3.61 -0.32 3.21
C VAL A 24 3.74 1.17 3.56
N LYS A 25 4.06 1.50 4.81
CA LYS A 25 4.27 2.90 5.25
C LYS A 25 5.37 3.60 4.46
N LYS A 26 6.47 2.91 4.18
CA LYS A 26 7.60 3.47 3.42
C LYS A 26 7.23 3.61 1.94
N LEU A 27 6.65 2.56 1.35
CA LEU A 27 6.22 2.56 -0.06
C LEU A 27 5.18 3.64 -0.34
N ALA A 28 4.20 3.82 0.54
CA ALA A 28 3.14 4.81 0.38
C ALA A 28 3.69 6.25 0.32
N LYS A 29 4.77 6.53 1.07
CA LYS A 29 5.42 7.85 1.13
C LYS A 29 6.41 8.10 -0.01
N GLU A 30 7.14 7.07 -0.42
CA GLU A 30 8.26 7.21 -1.35
C GLU A 30 7.89 6.91 -2.80
N SER A 31 6.78 6.21 -3.04
CA SER A 31 6.35 5.86 -4.40
C SER A 31 5.52 6.98 -5.02
N PRO A 32 5.64 7.22 -6.34
CA PRO A 32 4.77 8.16 -7.05
C PRO A 32 3.30 7.71 -6.94
N PRO A 33 2.40 8.50 -6.31
CA PRO A 33 1.04 8.05 -6.02
C PRO A 33 0.20 7.82 -7.29
N ASN A 34 0.53 8.49 -8.39
CA ASN A 34 -0.20 8.33 -9.66
C ASN A 34 0.19 7.07 -10.43
N ASN A 35 1.33 6.45 -10.09
CA ASN A 35 1.91 5.35 -10.86
C ASN A 35 2.12 4.06 -10.04
N THR A 36 1.76 4.06 -8.76
CA THR A 36 1.90 2.89 -7.87
C THR A 36 0.61 2.63 -7.10
N ILE A 37 0.16 1.37 -7.09
CA ILE A 37 -0.94 0.87 -6.26
C ILE A 37 -0.33 -0.15 -5.29
N ILE A 38 -0.54 0.04 -4.00
CA ILE A 38 -0.09 -0.87 -2.96
C ILE A 38 -1.31 -1.62 -2.46
N LEU A 39 -1.21 -2.93 -2.27
CA LEU A 39 -2.26 -3.75 -1.69
C LEU A 39 -1.80 -4.22 -0.30
N LEU A 40 -2.49 -3.76 0.73
CA LEU A 40 -2.25 -4.16 2.12
C LEU A 40 -2.94 -5.51 2.39
N GLY A 41 -2.17 -6.60 2.32
CA GLY A 41 -2.67 -7.94 2.58
C GLY A 41 -2.79 -8.25 4.07
N SER A 42 -3.98 -8.64 4.53
CA SER A 42 -4.27 -9.13 5.88
C SER A 42 -5.17 -10.35 5.83
N ARG A 43 -4.98 -11.31 6.74
CA ARG A 43 -5.92 -12.45 6.91
C ARG A 43 -7.28 -12.01 7.45
N ASP A 44 -7.28 -10.96 8.24
CA ASP A 44 -8.47 -10.41 8.90
C ASP A 44 -8.73 -9.02 8.33
N LEU A 45 -9.93 -8.81 7.78
CA LEU A 45 -10.31 -7.58 7.10
C LEU A 45 -10.25 -6.38 8.05
N LYS A 46 -10.82 -6.51 9.25
CA LYS A 46 -10.88 -5.44 10.24
C LYS A 46 -9.49 -4.95 10.63
N ARG A 47 -8.56 -5.88 10.85
CA ARG A 47 -7.15 -5.54 11.12
C ARG A 47 -6.44 -4.89 9.93
N GLY A 48 -6.87 -5.19 8.70
CA GLY A 48 -6.36 -4.51 7.51
C GLY A 48 -6.85 -3.06 7.44
N GLU A 49 -8.15 -2.84 7.65
CA GLU A 49 -8.78 -1.52 7.70
C GLU A 49 -8.17 -0.66 8.82
N ASP A 50 -8.01 -1.21 10.02
CA ASP A 50 -7.40 -0.50 11.15
C ASP A 50 -5.95 -0.11 10.84
N ALA A 51 -5.20 -0.96 10.12
CA ALA A 51 -3.85 -0.64 9.66
C ALA A 51 -3.86 0.47 8.60
N LEU A 52 -4.81 0.46 7.67
CA LEU A 52 -4.97 1.54 6.68
C LEU A 52 -5.27 2.89 7.35
N ILE A 53 -6.15 2.89 8.37
CA ILE A 53 -6.45 4.09 9.17
C ILE A 53 -5.19 4.56 9.91
N GLN A 54 -4.41 3.65 10.52
CA GLN A 54 -3.14 3.99 11.18
C GLN A 54 -2.10 4.58 10.23
N LEU A 55 -2.15 4.23 8.93
CA LEU A 55 -1.31 4.82 7.89
C LEU A 55 -1.77 6.24 7.48
N GLY A 56 -2.95 6.67 7.90
CA GLY A 56 -3.58 7.92 7.48
C GLY A 56 -4.39 7.81 6.19
N SER A 57 -4.81 6.60 5.82
CA SER A 57 -5.61 6.31 4.61
C SER A 57 -5.04 6.94 3.33
N PRO A 58 -3.76 6.66 2.99
CA PRO A 58 -3.16 7.20 1.77
C PRO A 58 -3.90 6.70 0.53
N SER A 59 -3.98 7.53 -0.51
CA SER A 59 -4.77 7.25 -1.72
C SER A 59 -4.23 6.13 -2.61
N ASN A 60 -3.04 5.62 -2.31
CA ASN A 60 -2.31 4.63 -3.09
C ASN A 60 -2.14 3.27 -2.37
N VAL A 61 -2.87 3.02 -1.28
CA VAL A 61 -2.83 1.77 -0.47
C VAL A 61 -4.24 1.20 -0.29
#